data_AF-A0A7C7TZQ8-F1
#
_entry.id   AF-A0A7C7TZQ8-F1
#
_cell.length_a   1.000
_cell.length_b   1.000
_cell.length_c   1.000
_cell.angle_alpha   90.00
_cell.angle_beta   90.00
_cell.angle_gamma   90.00
#
_symmetry.space_group_name_H-M   'P 1'
#
loop_
_entity.id
_entity.type
_entity.pdbx_description
1 polymer ?
#
loop_
_entity_poly.entity_id
_entity_poly.type
_entity_poly.pdbx_seq_one_letter_code
_entity_poly.pdbx_strand_id
1 'polypeptide(L)' 'MIDDLNSALVDAAKHDKGNSAAGTRVRKAMQAIKADAQGVRKQVQNDKNN' A
#
# COMPACT_ATOMS: atom_id res chain seq x y z
N MET A 1 -1.91 5.67 -5.58
CA MET A 1 -1.42 4.26 -5.70
C MET A 1 0.00 4.16 -6.25
N ILE A 2 0.28 4.56 -7.51
CA ILE A 2 1.64 4.43 -8.09
C ILE A 2 2.66 5.34 -7.38
N ASP A 3 2.25 6.53 -6.95
CA ASP A 3 3.14 7.43 -6.20
C ASP A 3 3.38 6.93 -4.75
N ASP A 4 2.38 6.28 -4.15
CA ASP A 4 2.44 5.75 -2.78
C ASP A 4 3.35 4.51 -2.67
N LEU A 5 3.06 3.47 -3.46
CA LEU A 5 3.98 3.04 -4.50
C LEU A 5 5.48 3.27 -4.33
N ASN A 6 5.94 4.19 -5.18
CA ASN A 6 7.31 4.63 -5.31
C ASN A 6 7.86 5.21 -4.00
N SER A 7 7.04 5.93 -3.24
CA SER A 7 7.44 6.49 -1.95
C SER A 7 7.74 5.39 -0.92
N ALA A 8 6.94 4.33 -0.90
CA ALA A 8 7.15 3.18 -0.03
C ALA A 8 8.43 2.41 -0.39
N LEU A 9 8.80 2.34 -1.68
CA LEU A 9 10.07 1.72 -2.10
C LEU A 9 11.28 2.49 -1.57
N VAL A 10 11.25 3.82 -1.64
CA VAL A 10 12.32 4.67 -1.09
C VAL A 10 12.43 4.50 0.43
N ASP A 11 11.31 4.44 1.14
CA ASP A 11 11.32 4.23 2.58
C ASP A 11 11.71 2.79 2.98
N ALA A 12 11.41 1.79 2.16
CA ALA A 12 11.88 0.42 2.38
C ALA A 12 13.42 0.35 2.36
N ALA A 13 14.05 0.97 1.35
CA ALA A 13 15.51 1.04 1.28
C ALA A 13 16.15 1.80 2.48
N LYS A 14 15.45 2.77 3.06
CA LYS A 14 15.87 3.45 4.30
C LYS A 14 15.66 2.56 5.53
N HIS A 15 14.58 1.79 5.57
CA HIS A 15 14.27 0.88 6.66
C HIS A 15 15.29 -0.25 6.77
N ASP A 16 15.70 -0.83 5.64
CA ASP A 16 16.76 -1.85 5.57
C ASP A 16 18.10 -1.36 6.16
N LYS A 17 18.30 -0.04 6.18
CA LYS A 17 19.46 0.64 6.79
C LYS A 17 19.24 1.04 8.25
N GLY A 18 18.20 0.51 8.91
CA GLY A 18 17.90 0.74 10.33
C GLY A 18 17.01 1.94 10.64
N ASN A 19 16.42 2.61 9.64
CA ASN A 19 15.49 3.72 9.91
C ASN A 19 14.09 3.20 10.29
N SER A 20 13.79 3.16 11.59
CA SER A 20 12.50 2.69 12.13
C SER A 20 11.30 3.55 11.71
N ALA A 21 11.48 4.86 11.52
CA ALA A 21 10.41 5.74 11.07
C ALA A 21 10.03 5.45 9.61
N ALA A 22 11.01 5.09 8.77
CA ALA A 22 10.77 4.66 7.40
C ALA A 22 9.95 3.36 7.36
N GLY A 23 10.28 2.37 8.20
CA GLY A 23 9.49 1.15 8.33
C GLY A 23 8.03 1.42 8.73
N THR A 24 7.80 2.41 9.60
CA THR A 24 6.44 2.85 9.95
C THR A 24 5.68 3.42 8.75
N ARG A 25 6.34 4.19 7.88
CA ARG A 25 5.72 4.74 6.67
C ARG A 25 5.42 3.64 5.65
N VAL A 26 6.34 2.70 5.43
CA VAL A 26 6.09 1.51 4.58
C VAL A 26 4.87 0.75 5.05
N ARG A 27 4.78 0.44 6.34
CA ARG A 27 3.63 -0.28 6.91
C ARG A 27 2.31 0.45 6.66
N LYS A 28 2.27 1.77 6.85
CA LYS A 28 1.07 2.59 6.60
C LYS A 28 0.68 2.59 5.12
N ALA A 29 1.65 2.75 4.22
CA ALA A 29 1.41 2.71 2.78
C ALA A 29 0.80 1.36 2.35
N MET A 30 1.37 0.25 2.83
CA MET A 30 0.86 -1.09 2.52
C MET A 30 -0.56 -1.33 3.06
N GLN A 31 -0.90 -0.76 4.22
CA GLN A 31 -2.25 -0.83 4.76
C GLN A 31 -3.27 -0.10 3.89
N ALA A 32 -2.92 1.09 3.36
CA ALA A 32 -3.77 1.83 2.44
C ALA A 32 -3.99 1.06 1.14
N ILE A 33 -2.92 0.54 0.53
CA ILE A 33 -2.99 -0.26 -0.70
C ILE A 33 -3.88 -1.50 -0.53
N LYS A 34 -3.80 -2.17 0.63
CA LYS A 34 -4.69 -3.30 0.95
C LYS A 34 -6.16 -2.88 0.92
N ALA A 35 -6.48 -1.72 1.49
CA ALA A 35 -7.86 -1.23 1.52
C ALA A 35 -8.36 -0.92 0.10
N ASP A 36 -7.54 -0.22 -0.70
CA ASP A 36 -7.88 0.12 -2.08
C ASP A 36 -8.10 -1.13 -2.94
N ALA A 37 -7.20 -2.11 -2.84
CA ALA A 37 -7.32 -3.38 -3.55
C ALA A 37 -8.59 -4.16 -3.15
N GLN A 38 -8.97 -4.14 -1.86
CA GLN A 38 -10.23 -4.74 -1.41
C GLN A 38 -11.45 -3.98 -1.94
N GLY A 39 -11.36 -2.66 -2.07
CA GLY A 39 -12.39 -1.82 -2.70
C GLY A 39 -12.65 -2.25 -4.14
N VAL A 40 -11.59 -2.31 -4.95
CA VAL A 40 -11.67 -2.76 -6.35
C VAL A 40 -12.24 -4.18 -6.45
N ARG A 41 -11.76 -5.12 -5.62
CA ARG A 41 -12.27 -6.49 -5.60
C ARG A 41 -13.78 -6.55 -5.34
N LYS A 42 -14.28 -5.77 -4.36
CA LYS A 42 -15.71 -5.70 -4.03
C LYS A 42 -16.51 -5.09 -5.18
N GLN A 43 -16.00 -4.05 -5.82
CA GLN A 43 -16.66 -3.43 -6.97
C GLN A 43 -16.85 -4.45 -8.10
N VAL A 44 -15.79 -5.13 -8.52
CA VAL A 44 -15.85 -6.17 -9.56
C VAL A 44 -16.83 -7.30 -9.17
N GLN A 45 -16.85 -7.69 -7.90
CA GLN A 45 -17.79 -8.71 -7.41
C GLN A 45 -19.25 -8.23 -7.50
N ASN A 46 -19.52 -6.97 -7.18
CA ASN A 46 -20.85 -6.39 -7.32
C ASN A 46 -21.27 -6.28 -8.79
N ASP A 47 -20.36 -5.85 -9.67
CA ASP A 47 -20.61 -5.75 -11.11
C ASP A 47 -20.93 -7.10 -11.75
N LYS A 48 -20.34 -8.20 -11.23
CA LYS A 48 -20.66 -9.58 -11.66
C LYS A 48 -22.03 -10.07 -11.18
N ASN A 49 -22.45 -9.63 -10.00
CA ASN A 49 -23.64 -10.14 -9.31
C ASN A 49 -24.91 -9.32 -9.64
N ASN A 50 -24.77 -8.21 -10.36
CA ASN A 50 -25.84 -7.39 -10.93
C ASN A 50 -26.03 -7.72 -12.40
#